data_AF-A0A944YIW9-F1
#
_entry.id   AF-A0A944YIW9-F1
#
_cell.length_a   1.000
_cell.length_b   1.000
_cell.length_c   1.000
_cell.angle_alpha   90.00
_cell.angle_beta   90.00
_cell.angle_gamma   90.00
#
_symmetry.space_group_name_H-M   'P 1'
#
loop_
_entity.id
_entity.type
_entity.pdbx_description
1 polymer ?
#
loop_
_entity_poly.entity_id
_entity_poly.type
_entity_poly.pdbx_seq_one_letter_code
_entity_poly.pdbx_strand_id
1 'polypeptide(L)' 'MVILKRLSKFGTLGLTTIYTVGHIFIAMACTFVITGAPLNLAAADAIIEPVINGFWFAFLHKAWGKYILVS' A
#
# COMPACT_ATOMS: atom_id res chain seq x y z
N MET A 1 20.77 -18.57 14.29
CA MET A 1 19.50 -17.90 13.91
C MET A 1 19.20 -16.64 14.73
N VAL A 2 20.22 -15.83 15.10
CA VAL A 2 20.05 -14.60 15.91
C VAL A 2 20.63 -13.35 15.22
N ILE A 3 21.55 -13.55 14.29
CA ILE A 3 22.29 -12.49 13.57
C ILE A 3 21.45 -11.88 12.43
N LEU A 4 20.64 -12.71 11.74
CA LEU A 4 19.71 -12.25 10.68
C LEU A 4 18.62 -11.30 11.20
N LYS A 5 18.17 -11.46 12.46
CA LYS A 5 17.14 -10.59 13.05
C LYS A 5 17.64 -9.18 13.40
N ARG A 6 18.96 -8.96 13.53
CA ARG A 6 19.53 -7.63 13.83
C ARG A 6 19.88 -6.83 12.57
N LEU A 7 20.19 -7.47 11.45
CA LEU A 7 20.41 -6.78 10.18
C LEU A 7 19.12 -6.15 9.59
N SER A 8 17.96 -6.73 9.85
CA SER A 8 16.66 -6.29 9.29
C SER A 8 16.04 -5.04 9.95
N LYS A 9 16.71 -4.38 10.91
CA LYS A 9 16.15 -3.22 11.63
C LYS A 9 16.81 -1.88 11.32
N PHE A 10 17.92 -1.84 10.59
CA PHE A 10 18.73 -0.62 10.43
C PHE A 10 18.56 0.13 9.11
N GLY A 11 17.74 -0.37 8.18
CA GLY A 11 17.39 0.35 6.94
C GLY A 11 15.89 0.53 6.73
N THR A 12 15.06 -0.13 7.53
CA THR A 12 13.66 -0.40 7.17
C THR A 12 12.78 0.83 7.24
N LEU A 13 12.90 1.65 8.28
CA LEU A 13 11.99 2.80 8.44
C LEU A 13 12.27 3.91 7.42
N GLY A 14 13.55 4.24 7.18
CA GLY A 14 13.95 5.24 6.20
C GLY A 14 13.68 4.76 4.76
N LEU A 15 14.04 3.52 4.44
CA LEU A 15 13.76 2.93 3.13
C LEU A 15 12.25 2.80 2.88
N THR A 16 11.45 2.39 3.87
CA THR A 16 9.99 2.36 3.77
C THR A 16 9.43 3.76 3.55
N THR A 17 9.92 4.77 4.27
CA THR A 17 9.42 6.16 4.10
C THR A 17 9.72 6.69 2.70
N ILE A 18 10.95 6.53 2.21
CA ILE A 18 11.37 6.97 0.87
C ILE A 18 10.58 6.21 -0.21
N TYR A 19 10.41 4.89 -0.03
CA TYR A 19 9.63 4.06 -0.93
C TYR A 19 8.16 4.47 -0.98
N THR A 20 7.51 4.69 0.16
CA THR A 20 6.11 5.10 0.23
C THR A 20 5.89 6.46 -0.42
N VAL A 21 6.75 7.44 -0.13
CA VAL A 21 6.66 8.78 -0.72
C VAL A 21 6.88 8.72 -2.23
N GLY A 22 7.96 8.06 -2.68
CA GLY A 22 8.25 7.90 -4.11
C GLY A 22 7.14 7.17 -4.86
N HIS A 23 6.55 6.13 -4.27
CA HIS A 23 5.46 5.37 -4.88
C HIS A 23 4.21 6.24 -5.09
N ILE A 24 3.85 7.09 -4.13
CA ILE A 24 2.72 8.03 -4.24
C ILE A 24 2.98 9.05 -5.38
N PHE A 25 4.19 9.61 -5.47
CA PHE A 25 4.54 10.54 -6.55
C PHE A 25 4.49 9.89 -7.94
N ILE A 26 4.99 8.66 -8.07
CA ILE A 26 4.96 7.93 -9.33
C ILE A 26 3.52 7.58 -9.72
N ALA A 27 2.70 7.11 -8.77
CA ALA A 27 1.28 6.80 -9.02
C ALA A 27 0.51 8.05 -9.49
N MET A 28 0.67 9.19 -8.80
CA MET A 28 0.03 10.45 -9.20
C MET A 28 0.47 10.90 -10.60
N ALA A 29 1.77 10.81 -10.91
CA ALA A 29 2.30 11.16 -12.22
C ALA A 29 1.75 10.23 -13.31
N CYS A 30 1.70 8.92 -13.07
CA CYS A 30 1.10 7.96 -13.99
C CYS A 30 -0.39 8.22 -14.21
N THR A 31 -1.17 8.48 -13.15
CA THR A 31 -2.60 8.79 -13.28
C THR A 31 -2.80 10.07 -14.08
N PHE A 32 -2.03 11.13 -13.83
CA PHE A 32 -2.06 12.37 -14.61
C PHE A 32 -1.72 12.12 -16.09
N VAL A 33 -0.66 11.37 -16.38
CA VAL A 33 -0.19 11.11 -17.76
C VAL A 33 -1.14 10.20 -18.53
N ILE A 34 -1.66 9.14 -17.91
CA ILE A 34 -2.50 8.13 -18.56
C ILE A 34 -3.93 8.65 -18.76
N THR A 35 -4.50 9.29 -17.74
CA THR A 35 -5.92 9.68 -17.75
C THR A 35 -6.14 11.15 -18.08
N GLY A 36 -5.11 12.00 -17.99
CA GLY A 36 -5.25 13.46 -18.10
C GLY A 36 -5.99 14.09 -16.92
N ALA A 37 -6.29 13.33 -15.86
CA ALA A 37 -6.99 13.84 -14.69
C ALA A 37 -6.12 14.88 -13.95
N PRO A 38 -6.71 15.97 -13.43
CA PRO A 38 -5.95 16.99 -12.71
C PRO A 38 -5.28 16.38 -11.46
N LEU A 39 -4.11 16.93 -11.08
CA LEU A 39 -3.31 16.43 -9.95
C LEU A 39 -4.09 16.27 -8.64
N ASN A 40 -5.12 17.08 -8.42
CA ASN A 40 -6.00 16.95 -7.25
C ASN A 40 -6.79 15.62 -7.25
N LEU A 41 -7.29 15.20 -8.41
CA LEU A 41 -7.98 13.91 -8.55
C LEU A 41 -6.98 12.74 -8.44
N ALA A 42 -5.79 12.86 -9.03
CA ALA A 42 -4.75 11.84 -8.93
C ALA A 42 -4.22 11.66 -7.49
N ALA A 43 -4.10 12.75 -6.72
CA ALA A 43 -3.72 12.71 -5.32
C ALA A 43 -4.82 12.08 -4.43
N ALA A 44 -6.08 12.39 -4.72
CA ALA A 44 -7.21 11.77 -4.06
C ALA A 44 -7.25 10.26 -4.33
N ASP A 45 -7.06 9.85 -5.59
CA ASP A 45 -6.97 8.45 -6.01
C ASP A 45 -5.87 7.70 -5.27
N ALA A 46 -4.64 8.24 -5.24
CA ALA A 46 -3.49 7.64 -4.55
C ALA A 46 -3.71 7.38 -3.04
N ILE A 47 -4.65 8.06 -2.39
CA ILE A 47 -5.01 7.85 -0.97
C ILE A 47 -6.25 6.98 -0.84
N ILE A 48 -7.25 7.16 -1.71
CA ILE A 48 -8.53 6.45 -1.64
C ILE A 48 -8.35 4.98 -2.05
N GLU A 49 -7.53 4.71 -3.06
CA GLU A 49 -7.27 3.35 -3.56
C GLU A 49 -6.76 2.39 -2.47
N PRO A 50 -5.71 2.71 -1.67
CA PRO A 50 -5.26 1.83 -0.60
C PRO A 50 -6.30 1.68 0.53
N VAL A 51 -7.10 2.71 0.79
CA VAL A 51 -8.17 2.65 1.81
C VAL A 51 -9.28 1.69 1.37
N ILE A 52 -9.81 1.86 0.16
CA ILE A 52 -10.86 0.99 -0.39
C ILE A 52 -10.35 -0.45 -0.48
N ASN A 53 -9.12 -0.66 -0.97
CA ASN A 53 -8.53 -1.99 -1.04
C ASN A 53 -8.37 -2.64 0.34
N GLY A 54 -8.00 -1.86 1.37
CA GLY A 54 -7.94 -2.34 2.75
C GLY A 54 -9.31 -2.73 3.31
N PHE A 55 -10.35 -1.93 3.05
CA PHE A 55 -11.72 -2.27 3.44
C PHE A 55 -12.24 -3.51 2.71
N TRP A 56 -11.99 -3.63 1.40
CA TRP A 56 -12.37 -4.79 0.62
C TRP A 56 -11.66 -6.05 1.10
N PHE A 57 -10.37 -5.97 1.40
CA PHE A 57 -9.62 -7.07 2.00
C PHE A 57 -10.19 -7.49 3.35
N ALA A 58 -10.54 -6.54 4.23
CA ALA A 58 -11.18 -6.85 5.52
C ALA A 58 -12.56 -7.49 5.35
N PHE A 59 -13.35 -7.02 4.37
CA PHE A 59 -14.64 -7.60 4.02
C PHE A 59 -14.48 -9.03 3.48
N LEU A 60 -13.58 -9.26 2.53
CA LEU A 60 -13.24 -10.59 2.01
C LEU A 60 -12.72 -11.49 3.12
N HIS A 61 -11.85 -11.01 4.00
CA HIS A 61 -11.35 -11.78 5.13
C HIS A 61 -12.47 -12.15 6.10
N LYS A 62 -13.50 -11.30 6.29
CA LYS A 62 -14.65 -11.63 7.12
C LYS A 62 -15.64 -12.58 6.43
N ALA A 63 -15.84 -12.43 5.12
CA ALA A 63 -16.72 -13.27 4.32
C ALA A 63 -16.11 -14.67 4.10
N TRP A 64 -14.80 -14.74 3.87
CA TRP A 64 -14.05 -15.97 3.59
C TRP A 64 -13.32 -16.54 4.81
N GLY A 65 -13.12 -15.77 5.87
CA GLY A 65 -12.52 -16.21 7.14
C GLY A 65 -13.37 -17.24 7.90
N LYS A 66 -14.61 -17.49 7.43
CA LYS A 66 -15.37 -18.70 7.79
C LYS A 66 -14.74 -20.00 7.27
N TYR A 67 -13.74 -19.95 6.38
CA TYR A 67 -13.08 -21.12 5.79
C TYR A 67 -11.64 -21.36 6.26
N ILE A 68 -11.05 -20.50 7.11
CA ILE A 68 -9.62 -20.60 7.49
C ILE A 68 -9.37 -20.79 9.00
N LEU A 69 -10.42 -20.90 9.83
CA LEU A 69 -10.32 -21.27 11.26
C LEU A 69 -10.77 -22.73 11.54
N VAL A 70 -10.73 -23.57 10.50
CA VAL A 70 -10.68 -25.04 10.58
C VAL A 70 -9.56 -25.50 9.64
N SER A 71 -8.31 -25.34 10.09
CA SER A 71 -7.18 -26.22 9.79
C SER A 71 -6.01 -25.87 10.70
#